data_AF-A0A6N7JNN2-F1
#
_entry.id   AF-A0A6N7JNN2-F1
#
_cell.length_a   1.000
_cell.length_b   1.000
_cell.length_c   1.000
_cell.angle_alpha   90.00
_cell.angle_beta   90.00
_cell.angle_gamma   90.00
#
_symmetry.space_group_name_H-M   'P 1'
#
loop_
_entity.id
_entity.type
_entity.pdbx_description
1 polymer ?
#
loop_
_entity_poly.entity_id
_entity_poly.type
_entity_poly.pdbx_seq_one_letter_code
_entity_poly.pdbx_strand_id
1 'polypeptide(L)'
;MNDQNLRILIKQVAVDLPLGVPPAATPCLFSLTLETDITGPFLGDTDDLHITIDYSRIVRHILQVLPGQGPFADAATVAEAVLVYVTAFDERITGQHLWMQAGHLELERNWRRGT
;
A
#
# COMPACT_ATOMS: atom_id res chain seq x y z
N MET A 1 -3.12 30.48 -3.51
CA MET A 1 -2.69 29.37 -2.63
C MET A 1 -2.66 28.13 -3.50
N ASN A 2 -1.58 27.34 -3.43
CA ASN A 2 -1.51 26.06 -4.14
C ASN A 2 -2.32 25.05 -3.33
N ASP A 3 -3.56 24.79 -3.73
CA ASP A 3 -4.39 23.71 -3.17
C ASP A 3 -3.88 22.36 -3.70
N GLN A 4 -2.71 21.93 -3.22
CA GLN A 4 -2.20 20.60 -3.51
C GLN A 4 -2.81 19.61 -2.52
N ASN A 5 -3.46 18.58 -3.06
CA ASN A 5 -3.96 17.49 -2.23
C ASN A 5 -2.82 16.72 -1.56
N LEU A 6 -3.09 16.17 -0.38
CA LEU A 6 -2.14 15.34 0.35
C LEU A 6 -1.72 14.13 -0.48
N ARG A 7 -0.42 13.85 -0.49
CA ARG A 7 0.13 12.58 -0.99
C ARG A 7 0.86 11.88 0.15
N ILE A 8 0.59 10.60 0.33
CA ILE A 8 1.22 9.79 1.37
C ILE A 8 2.18 8.80 0.70
N LEU A 9 3.42 8.77 1.19
CA LEU A 9 4.47 7.88 0.70
C LEU A 9 4.80 6.86 1.78
N ILE A 10 4.49 5.59 1.53
CA ILE A 10 4.89 4.46 2.37
C ILE A 10 6.01 3.74 1.61
N LYS A 11 7.21 3.71 2.18
CA LYS A 11 8.39 3.18 1.48
C LYS A 11 8.98 1.99 2.20
N GLN A 12 9.35 0.99 1.41
CA GLN A 12 10.22 -0.12 1.81
C GLN A 12 9.69 -0.93 3.01
N VAL A 13 8.40 -1.28 2.99
CA VAL A 13 7.82 -2.20 3.97
C VAL A 13 8.23 -3.62 3.60
N ALA A 14 9.05 -4.26 4.43
CA ALA A 14 9.60 -5.59 4.16
C ALA A 14 8.86 -6.68 4.96
N VAL A 15 8.51 -7.79 4.30
CA VAL A 15 7.87 -8.96 4.93
C VAL A 15 8.14 -10.23 4.13
N ASP A 16 8.35 -11.36 4.80
CA ASP A 16 8.44 -12.66 4.15
C ASP A 16 7.04 -13.24 3.94
N LEU A 17 6.74 -13.67 2.71
CA LEU A 17 5.42 -14.20 2.34
C LEU A 17 5.55 -15.61 1.74
N PRO A 18 4.59 -16.52 1.99
CA PRO A 18 4.58 -17.84 1.37
C PRO A 18 4.09 -17.75 -0.09
N LEU A 19 5.02 -17.80 -1.05
CA LEU A 19 4.74 -17.67 -2.49
C LEU A 19 5.09 -18.94 -3.26
N GLY A 20 4.34 -19.23 -4.33
CA GLY A 20 4.65 -20.26 -5.31
C GLY A 20 4.07 -21.64 -5.00
N VAL A 21 4.40 -22.61 -5.86
CA VAL A 21 4.00 -24.03 -5.74
C VAL A 21 5.24 -24.91 -5.97
N PRO A 22 5.79 -25.58 -4.94
CA PRO A 22 5.38 -25.53 -3.53
C PRO A 22 5.66 -24.14 -2.89
N PRO A 23 4.92 -23.75 -1.83
CA PRO A 23 5.13 -22.45 -1.20
C PRO A 23 6.52 -22.33 -0.55
N ALA A 24 7.19 -21.22 -0.82
CA ALA A 24 8.45 -20.84 -0.18
C ALA A 24 8.34 -19.47 0.47
N ALA A 25 8.95 -19.31 1.64
CA ALA A 25 9.11 -18.00 2.26
C ALA A 25 9.96 -17.11 1.34
N THR A 26 9.33 -16.11 0.74
CA THR A 26 9.93 -15.21 -0.24
C THR A 26 9.97 -13.80 0.33
N PRO A 27 11.16 -13.16 0.40
CA PRO A 27 11.27 -11.80 0.88
C PRO A 27 10.56 -10.86 -0.09
N CYS A 28 9.61 -10.11 0.45
CA CYS A 28 8.82 -9.14 -0.29
C CYS A 28 9.04 -7.73 0.27
N LEU A 29 9.08 -6.74 -0.62
CA LEU A 29 9.31 -5.34 -0.31
C LEU A 29 8.27 -4.49 -1.01
N PHE A 30 7.57 -3.62 -0.27
CA PHE A 30 6.46 -2.83 -0.79
C PHE A 30 6.75 -1.34 -0.69
N SER A 31 6.37 -0.59 -1.72
CA SER A 31 6.32 0.87 -1.69
C SER A 31 5.01 1.35 -2.29
N LEU A 32 4.24 2.13 -1.52
CA LEU A 32 2.97 2.70 -1.91
C LEU A 32 3.07 4.22 -1.98
N THR A 33 2.51 4.79 -3.04
CA THR A 33 2.22 6.22 -3.13
C THR A 33 0.71 6.35 -3.17
N LEU A 34 0.11 7.08 -2.24
CA LEU A 34 -1.33 7.33 -2.18
C LEU A 34 -1.61 8.76 -2.61
N GLU A 35 -2.50 8.92 -3.57
CA GLU A 35 -3.10 10.19 -3.94
C GLU A 35 -4.44 10.32 -3.22
N THR A 36 -4.71 11.51 -2.66
CA THR A 36 -5.94 11.77 -1.89
C THR A 36 -6.69 12.99 -2.43
N ASP A 37 -7.91 13.20 -1.97
CA ASP A 37 -8.67 14.44 -2.15
C ASP A 37 -8.64 15.37 -0.92
N ILE A 38 -7.78 15.08 0.06
CA ILE A 38 -7.62 15.90 1.27
C ILE A 38 -6.83 17.16 0.90
N THR A 39 -7.46 18.32 1.06
CA THR A 39 -6.87 19.64 0.77
C THR A 39 -6.17 20.25 2.00
N GLY A 40 -5.09 21.00 1.76
CA GLY A 40 -4.28 21.63 2.82
C GLY A 40 -4.85 22.96 3.36
N PRO A 41 -4.13 23.63 4.28
CA PRO A 41 -2.71 23.43 4.61
C PRO A 41 -2.45 22.30 5.62
N PHE A 42 -1.41 21.49 5.37
CA PHE A 42 -0.88 20.52 6.34
C PHE A 42 0.30 21.18 7.06
N LEU A 43 0.16 21.43 8.35
CA LEU A 43 1.20 22.09 9.15
C LEU A 43 2.17 21.06 9.75
N GLY A 44 1.85 19.77 9.66
CA GLY A 44 2.71 18.67 10.11
C GLY A 44 2.68 18.48 11.62
N ASP A 45 1.63 18.97 12.30
CA ASP A 45 1.47 18.80 13.73
C ASP A 45 0.68 17.53 14.05
N THR A 46 0.83 17.01 15.27
CA THR A 46 0.24 15.73 15.68
C THR A 46 -1.31 15.69 15.64
N ASP A 47 -1.97 16.85 15.70
CA ASP A 47 -3.41 16.99 15.48
C ASP A 47 -3.85 16.74 14.02
N ASP A 48 -2.92 16.73 13.06
CA ASP A 48 -3.22 16.45 11.66
C ASP A 48 -3.59 14.97 11.41
N LEU A 49 -3.35 14.08 12.38
CA LEU A 49 -3.69 12.65 12.29
C LEU A 49 -5.20 12.40 12.13
N HIS A 50 -6.03 13.27 12.71
CA HIS A 50 -7.48 13.17 12.58
C HIS A 50 -8.00 13.67 11.23
N ILE A 51 -7.24 14.50 10.53
CA ILE A 51 -7.59 15.00 9.19
C ILE A 51 -6.89 14.23 8.06
N THR A 52 -5.88 13.42 8.38
CA THR A 52 -5.17 12.56 7.42
C THR A 52 -5.75 11.14 7.35
N ILE A 53 -5.07 10.27 6.60
CA ILE A 53 -5.34 8.83 6.50
C ILE A 53 -4.39 8.10 7.45
N ASP A 54 -4.90 7.20 8.29
CA ASP A 54 -4.09 6.38 9.18
C ASP A 54 -3.34 5.27 8.39
N TYR A 55 -2.31 5.69 7.66
CA TYR A 55 -1.46 4.81 6.86
C TYR A 55 -0.73 3.76 7.71
N SER A 56 -0.64 3.94 9.03
CA SER A 56 -0.03 2.95 9.92
C SER A 56 -0.80 1.62 9.90
N ARG A 57 -2.14 1.66 9.69
CA ARG A 57 -2.96 0.47 9.53
C ARG A 57 -2.71 -0.25 8.21
N ILE A 58 -2.35 0.47 7.15
CA ILE A 58 -1.91 -0.14 5.88
C ILE A 58 -0.59 -0.89 6.10
N VAL A 59 0.38 -0.25 6.76
CA VAL A 59 1.65 -0.90 7.10
C VAL A 59 1.45 -2.13 7.98
N ARG A 60 0.62 -2.03 9.03
CA ARG A 60 0.29 -3.18 9.90
C ARG A 60 -0.38 -4.31 9.14
N HIS A 61 -1.26 -4.01 8.19
CA HIS A 61 -1.88 -5.04 7.34
C HIS A 61 -0.82 -5.83 6.57
N ILE A 62 0.11 -5.15 5.90
CA ILE A 62 1.20 -5.78 5.15
C ILE A 62 2.08 -6.63 6.07
N LEU A 63 2.44 -6.12 7.25
CA LEU A 63 3.37 -6.81 8.16
C LEU A 63 2.75 -8.00 8.91
N GLN A 64 1.47 -7.90 9.29
CA GLN A 64 0.87 -8.82 10.28
C GLN A 64 -0.30 -9.63 9.75
N VAL A 65 -1.02 -9.13 8.77
CA VAL A 65 -2.25 -9.77 8.26
C VAL A 65 -1.96 -10.51 6.96
N LEU A 66 -1.30 -9.85 6.01
CA LEU A 66 -1.01 -10.38 4.69
C LEU A 66 -0.28 -11.74 4.71
N PRO A 67 0.71 -12.01 5.60
CA PRO A 67 1.36 -13.32 5.67
C PRO A 67 0.39 -14.47 5.99
N GLY A 68 -0.66 -14.18 6.76
CA GLY A 68 -1.69 -15.16 7.14
C GLY A 68 -2.75 -15.42 6.06
N GLN A 69 -2.74 -14.66 4.95
CA GLN A 69 -3.69 -14.84 3.84
C GLN A 69 -3.17 -15.79 2.75
N GLY A 70 -1.91 -16.22 2.83
CA GLY A 70 -1.31 -17.14 1.87
C GLY A 70 -1.66 -18.62 2.11
N PRO A 71 -1.09 -19.54 1.31
CA PRO A 71 -0.05 -19.31 0.30
C PRO A 71 -0.58 -18.56 -0.92
N PHE A 72 0.23 -17.66 -1.47
CA PHE A 72 -0.06 -16.95 -2.71
C PHE A 72 0.51 -17.70 -3.91
N ALA A 73 -0.23 -17.74 -5.01
CA ALA A 73 0.23 -18.40 -6.24
C ALA A 73 1.49 -17.73 -6.81
N ASP A 74 1.52 -16.40 -6.82
CA ASP A 74 2.61 -15.58 -7.34
C ASP A 74 2.62 -14.17 -6.72
N ALA A 75 3.62 -13.38 -7.08
CA ALA A 75 3.76 -11.99 -6.63
C ALA A 75 2.66 -11.07 -7.15
N ALA A 76 2.08 -11.35 -8.32
CA ALA A 76 1.00 -10.55 -8.88
C ALA A 76 -0.27 -10.68 -8.01
N THR A 77 -0.55 -11.88 -7.50
CA THR A 77 -1.65 -12.16 -6.57
C THR A 77 -1.46 -11.39 -5.25
N VAL A 78 -0.23 -11.34 -4.73
CA VAL A 78 0.10 -10.56 -3.53
C VAL A 78 -0.14 -9.07 -3.77
N ALA A 79 0.36 -8.54 -4.89
CA ALA A 79 0.20 -7.14 -5.26
C ALA A 79 -1.28 -6.75 -5.35
N GLU A 80 -2.10 -7.60 -5.97
CA GLU A 80 -3.54 -7.42 -6.07
C GLU A 80 -4.21 -7.40 -4.69
N ALA A 81 -3.85 -8.32 -3.79
CA ALA A 81 -4.39 -8.35 -2.43
C ALA A 81 -4.11 -7.04 -1.67
N VAL A 82 -2.90 -6.48 -1.81
CA VAL A 82 -2.54 -5.18 -1.23
C VAL A 82 -3.35 -4.04 -1.85
N LEU A 83 -3.46 -4.00 -3.18
CA LEU A 83 -4.21 -2.94 -3.88
C LEU A 83 -5.70 -2.95 -3.51
N VAL A 84 -6.31 -4.14 -3.44
CA VAL A 84 -7.72 -4.30 -3.03
C VAL A 84 -7.93 -3.79 -1.61
N TYR A 85 -7.04 -4.16 -0.68
CA TYR A 85 -7.11 -3.68 0.69
C TYR A 85 -7.00 -2.15 0.78
N VAL A 86 -5.99 -1.55 0.11
CA VAL A 86 -5.77 -0.10 0.13
C VAL A 86 -6.92 0.66 -0.54
N THR A 87 -7.47 0.13 -1.64
CA THR A 87 -8.62 0.75 -2.33
C THR A 87 -9.85 0.83 -1.42
N ALA A 88 -10.09 -0.21 -0.63
CA ALA A 88 -11.22 -0.26 0.30
C ALA A 88 -10.92 0.40 1.66
N PHE A 89 -9.67 0.81 1.91
CA PHE A 89 -9.24 1.26 3.23
C PHE A 89 -9.84 2.61 3.63
N ASP A 90 -9.84 3.58 2.71
CA ASP A 90 -10.31 4.93 2.96
C ASP A 90 -10.84 5.58 1.67
N GLU A 91 -12.06 6.08 1.70
CA GLU A 91 -12.74 6.69 0.55
C GLU A 91 -12.12 8.02 0.10
N ARG A 92 -11.16 8.58 0.84
CA ARG A 92 -10.41 9.77 0.42
C ARG A 92 -9.22 9.42 -0.47
N ILE A 93 -8.87 8.14 -0.60
CA ILE A 93 -7.82 7.68 -1.52
C ILE A 93 -8.39 7.67 -2.94
N THR A 94 -7.92 8.61 -3.76
CA THR A 94 -8.37 8.77 -5.15
C THR A 94 -7.45 8.11 -6.14
N GLY A 95 -6.22 7.77 -5.74
CA GLY A 95 -5.28 7.01 -6.54
C GLY A 95 -4.22 6.31 -5.69
N GLN A 96 -3.64 5.26 -6.23
CA GLN A 96 -2.49 4.59 -5.63
C GLN A 96 -1.55 4.06 -6.70
N HIS A 97 -0.26 4.12 -6.38
CA HIS A 97 0.81 3.45 -7.11
C HIS A 97 1.49 2.49 -6.14
N LEU A 98 1.47 1.20 -6.46
CA LEU A 98 2.18 0.14 -5.77
C LEU A 98 3.40 -0.26 -6.60
N TRP A 99 4.58 -0.20 -6.00
CA TRP A 99 5.74 -0.96 -6.42
C TRP A 99 6.01 -2.07 -5.42
N MET A 100 6.34 -3.25 -5.90
CA MET A 100 6.69 -4.39 -5.08
C MET A 100 7.86 -5.16 -5.69
N GLN A 101 8.74 -5.67 -4.84
CA GLN A 101 9.72 -6.67 -5.18
C GLN A 101 9.42 -7.96 -4.41
N ALA A 102 9.52 -9.12 -5.06
CA ALA A 102 9.45 -10.45 -4.45
C ALA A 102 10.63 -11.30 -4.93
N GLY A 103 11.61 -11.54 -4.06
CA GLY A 103 12.89 -12.13 -4.45
C GLY A 103 13.57 -11.28 -5.53
N HIS A 104 13.69 -11.82 -6.75
CA HIS A 104 14.27 -11.14 -7.92
C HIS A 104 13.24 -10.51 -8.86
N LEU A 105 11.95 -10.71 -8.62
CA LEU A 105 10.88 -10.14 -9.44
C LEU A 105 10.51 -8.77 -8.92
N GLU A 106 10.39 -7.80 -9.83
CA GLU A 106 9.79 -6.49 -9.54
C GLU A 106 8.47 -6.34 -10.31
N LEU A 107 7.51 -5.66 -9.68
CA LEU A 107 6.23 -5.35 -10.29
C LEU A 107 5.75 -3.97 -9.86
N GLU A 108 5.02 -3.33 -10.76
CA GLU A 108 4.38 -2.04 -10.52
C GLU A 108 2.91 -2.11 -10.92
N ARG A 109 2.05 -1.44 -10.15
CA ARG A 109 0.61 -1.35 -10.39
C ARG A 109 0.12 0.04 -10.06
N ASN A 110 -0.73 0.55 -10.93
CA ASN A 110 -1.35 1.86 -10.78
C ASN A 110 -2.86 1.67 -10.74
N TRP A 111 -3.50 2.38 -9.83
CA TRP A 111 -4.96 2.46 -9.73
C TRP A 111 -5.37 3.90 -9.50
N ARG A 112 -6.47 4.31 -10.12
CA ARG A 112 -7.11 5.59 -9.88
C ARG A 112 -8.63 5.39 -9.85
N ARG A 113 -9.32 6.16 -9.03
CA ARG A 113 -10.78 6.12 -8.98
C ARG A 113 -11.36 6.55 -10.34
N GLY A 114 -12.27 5.75 -10.87
CA GLY A 114 -12.98 6.04 -12.12
C GLY A 114 -12.25 5.62 -13.40
N THR A 115 -11.12 4.89 -13.30
CA THR A 115 -10.48 4.20 -14.43
C THR A 115 -10.94 2.75 -14.54
#